data_AF-A0A971Y803-F1
#
_entry.id   AF-A0A971Y803-F1
#
_cell.length_a   1.000
_cell.length_b   1.000
_cell.length_c   1.000
_cell.angle_alpha   90.00
_cell.angle_beta   90.00
_cell.angle_gamma   90.00
#
_symmetry.space_group_name_H-M   'P 1'
#
loop_
_entity.id
_entity.type
_entity.pdbx_description
1 polymer ?
#
loop_
_entity_poly.entity_id
_entity_poly.type
_entity_poly.pdbx_seq_one_letter_code
_entity_poly.pdbx_strand_id
1 'polypeptide(L)'
;MAFTNSTKKTRLLRQTRVQTSNRQGSHENEMVKYAQLSIDLDKLEKELEDYLAQSNYLIGLLDNYKHSEVLKLRYIDGYKWDGIADQMDYSIRQIHNFHRIALRKIENLEGFKKKGRANH
;
A
#
# COMPACT_ATOMS: atom_id res chain seq x y z
N MET A 1 -54.86 52.23 45.72
CA MET A 1 -54.37 53.05 44.59
C MET A 1 -53.20 52.32 43.97
N ALA A 2 -53.34 51.81 42.75
CA ALA A 2 -52.26 51.11 42.04
C ALA A 2 -52.09 51.78 40.67
N PHE A 3 -50.96 52.48 40.52
CA PHE A 3 -50.53 53.12 39.29
C PHE A 3 -49.97 52.08 38.31
N THR A 4 -50.37 52.21 37.05
CA THR A 4 -49.87 51.45 35.91
C THR A 4 -48.44 51.87 35.56
N ASN A 5 -47.52 50.91 35.46
CA ASN A 5 -46.24 51.13 34.78
C ASN A 5 -46.04 50.08 33.68
N SER A 6 -46.30 50.49 32.44
CA SER A 6 -45.78 49.87 31.23
C SER A 6 -44.28 50.17 31.15
N THR A 7 -43.44 49.14 31.24
CA THR A 7 -42.04 49.21 30.84
C THR A 7 -41.69 47.99 30.00
N LYS A 8 -41.29 48.26 28.76
CA LYS A 8 -40.80 47.30 27.77
C LYS A 8 -39.68 46.47 28.41
N LYS A 9 -39.95 45.22 28.79
CA LYS A 9 -38.91 44.33 29.30
C LYS A 9 -38.10 43.82 28.11
N THR A 10 -36.99 44.53 27.88
CA THR A 10 -35.87 44.17 27.02
C THR A 10 -35.64 42.66 27.07
N ARG A 11 -35.78 41.98 25.93
CA ARG A 11 -35.33 40.60 25.75
C ARG A 11 -33.87 40.58 26.15
N LEU A 12 -33.56 40.08 27.34
CA LEU A 12 -32.19 39.76 27.70
C LEU A 12 -31.72 38.82 26.60
N LEU A 13 -30.90 39.35 25.71
CA LEU A 13 -30.04 38.57 24.85
C LEU A 13 -29.22 37.73 25.83
N ARG A 14 -29.75 36.55 26.15
CA ARG A 14 -28.95 35.46 26.70
C ARG A 14 -27.94 35.24 25.59
N GLN A 15 -26.81 35.93 25.73
CA GLN A 15 -25.61 35.69 24.95
C GLN A 15 -25.46 34.19 25.06
N THR A 16 -25.82 33.46 24.00
CA THR A 16 -25.56 32.05 23.92
C THR A 16 -24.06 32.00 23.96
N ARG A 17 -23.51 31.74 25.15
CA ARG A 17 -22.13 31.33 25.28
C ARG A 17 -22.12 29.95 24.64
N VAL A 18 -22.05 29.93 23.31
CA VAL A 18 -21.70 28.74 22.56
C VAL A 18 -20.28 28.49 23.02
N GLN A 19 -20.17 27.54 23.94
CA GLN A 19 -18.88 27.04 24.35
C GLN A 19 -18.24 26.50 23.07
N THR A 20 -17.28 27.22 22.52
CA THR A 20 -16.39 26.70 21.48
C THR A 20 -15.41 25.78 22.18
N SER A 21 -15.89 24.66 22.71
CA SER A 21 -15.03 23.66 23.32
C SER A 21 -14.22 22.99 22.22
N ASN A 22 -12.91 23.25 22.23
CA ASN A 22 -11.85 22.37 21.74
C ASN A 22 -11.81 22.00 20.23
N ARG A 23 -12.51 22.72 19.35
CA ARG A 23 -12.49 22.40 17.90
C ARG A 23 -11.11 22.60 17.23
N GLN A 24 -10.30 23.55 17.71
CA GLN A 24 -8.95 23.79 17.18
C GLN A 24 -8.06 22.54 17.30
N GLY A 25 -8.03 21.89 18.48
CA GLY A 25 -7.23 20.69 18.70
C GLY A 25 -7.70 19.47 17.91
N SER A 26 -8.98 19.42 17.50
CA SER A 26 -9.50 18.34 16.66
C SER A 26 -8.92 18.41 15.24
N HIS A 27 -8.93 19.60 14.65
CA HIS A 27 -8.43 19.79 13.29
C HIS A 27 -6.90 19.68 13.22
N GLU A 28 -6.20 20.21 14.23
CA GLU A 28 -4.76 20.04 14.38
C GLU A 28 -4.38 18.55 14.51
N ASN A 29 -5.13 17.77 15.29
CA ASN A 29 -4.89 16.34 15.43
C ASN A 29 -5.18 15.56 14.14
N GLU A 30 -6.21 15.95 13.38
CA GLU A 30 -6.46 15.40 12.04
C GLU A 30 -5.33 15.74 11.06
N MET A 31 -4.81 16.97 11.09
CA MET A 31 -3.67 17.39 10.27
C MET A 31 -2.41 16.61 10.61
N VAL A 32 -2.13 16.36 11.90
CA VAL A 32 -1.01 15.52 12.34
C VAL A 32 -1.16 14.08 11.83
N LYS A 33 -2.37 13.51 11.92
CA LYS A 33 -2.64 12.16 11.37
C LYS A 33 -2.46 12.12 9.86
N TYR A 34 -2.90 13.15 9.15
CA TYR A 34 -2.71 13.26 7.71
C TYR A 34 -1.22 13.30 7.35
N ALA A 35 -0.43 14.14 8.04
CA ALA A 35 1.01 14.21 7.82
C ALA A 35 1.70 12.85 8.08
N GLN A 36 1.30 12.15 9.14
CA GLN A 36 1.82 10.82 9.44
C GLN A 36 1.45 9.80 8.35
N LEU A 37 0.19 9.79 7.89
CA LEU A 37 -0.25 8.93 6.80
C LEU A 37 0.52 9.22 5.51
N SER A 38 0.80 10.49 5.20
CA SER A 38 1.62 10.85 4.04
C SER A 38 3.03 10.27 4.15
N ILE A 39 3.67 10.40 5.31
CA ILE A 39 5.00 9.81 5.56
C ILE A 39 4.97 8.29 5.41
N ASP A 40 3.91 7.64 5.87
CA ASP A 40 3.79 6.18 5.80
C ASP A 40 3.50 5.70 4.38
N LEU A 41 2.75 6.46 3.58
CA LEU A 41 2.58 6.20 2.14
C LEU A 41 3.93 6.28 1.40
N ASP A 42 4.72 7.33 1.66
CA ASP A 42 6.04 7.50 1.02
C ASP A 42 7.00 6.34 1.38
N LYS A 43 6.91 5.80 2.60
CA LYS A 43 7.69 4.63 3.00
C LYS A 43 7.24 3.37 2.26
N LEU A 44 5.92 3.13 2.19
CA LEU A 44 5.37 1.98 1.50
C LEU A 44 5.67 2.00 0.00
N GLU A 45 5.67 3.18 -0.62
CA GLU A 45 6.08 3.35 -2.01
C GLU A 45 7.54 2.92 -2.23
N LYS A 46 8.46 3.40 -1.39
CA LYS A 46 9.88 2.99 -1.45
C LYS A 46 10.07 1.50 -1.22
N GLU A 47 9.39 0.93 -0.23
CA GLU A 47 9.44 -0.51 0.03
C GLU A 47 8.94 -1.30 -1.19
N LEU A 48 7.87 -0.84 -1.84
CA LEU A 48 7.35 -1.46 -3.07
C LEU A 48 8.37 -1.38 -4.21
N GLU A 49 8.99 -0.22 -4.42
CA GLU A 49 10.05 -0.04 -5.42
C GLU A 49 11.23 -1.00 -5.18
N ASP A 50 11.68 -1.12 -3.92
CA ASP A 50 12.74 -2.04 -3.54
C ASP A 50 12.36 -3.50 -3.80
N TYR A 51 11.13 -3.91 -3.46
CA TYR A 51 10.65 -5.27 -3.71
C TYR A 51 10.52 -5.56 -5.21
N LEU A 52 10.05 -4.60 -6.01
CA LEU A 52 9.96 -4.75 -7.46
C LEU A 52 11.36 -4.83 -8.09
N ALA A 53 12.31 -4.02 -7.63
CA ALA A 53 13.69 -4.06 -8.10
C ALA A 53 14.35 -5.41 -7.79
N GLN A 54 14.19 -5.91 -6.56
CA GLN A 54 14.70 -7.22 -6.14
C GLN A 54 14.06 -8.36 -6.96
N SER A 55 12.75 -8.31 -7.15
CA SER A 55 12.01 -9.32 -7.92
C SER A 55 12.46 -9.35 -9.38
N ASN A 56 12.55 -8.18 -10.03
CA ASN A 56 13.04 -8.06 -11.41
C ASN A 56 14.47 -8.56 -11.56
N TYR A 57 15.35 -8.23 -10.59
CA TYR A 57 16.72 -8.72 -10.58
C TYR A 57 16.77 -10.25 -10.53
N LEU A 58 16.05 -10.89 -9.59
CA LEU A 58 16.03 -12.35 -9.46
C LEU A 58 15.44 -13.05 -10.69
N ILE A 59 14.36 -12.50 -11.25
CA ILE A 59 13.75 -13.00 -12.48
C ILE A 59 14.74 -12.88 -13.65
N GLY A 60 15.50 -11.78 -13.72
CA GLY A 60 16.51 -11.53 -14.75
C GLY A 60 17.72 -12.46 -14.70
N LEU A 61 17.95 -13.16 -13.58
CA LEU A 61 19.00 -14.19 -13.46
C LEU A 61 18.60 -15.54 -14.09
N LEU A 62 17.34 -15.71 -14.53
CA LEU A 62 16.89 -16.94 -15.15
C LEU A 62 17.27 -16.99 -16.62
N ASP A 63 18.07 -17.99 -17.02
CA ASP A 63 18.52 -18.14 -18.42
C ASP A 63 17.40 -18.47 -19.42
N ASN A 64 16.29 -19.04 -18.95
CA ASN A 64 15.21 -19.49 -19.83
C ASN A 64 14.11 -18.43 -19.88
N TYR A 65 13.89 -17.86 -21.06
CA TYR A 65 12.86 -16.86 -21.31
C TYR A 65 11.47 -17.28 -20.84
N LYS A 66 11.05 -18.53 -21.05
CA LYS A 66 9.71 -18.99 -20.63
C LYS A 66 9.56 -18.98 -19.11
N HIS A 67 10.66 -19.20 -18.38
CA HIS A 67 10.65 -19.18 -16.92
C HIS A 67 10.62 -17.75 -16.39
N SER A 68 11.42 -16.85 -16.95
CA SER A 68 11.43 -15.45 -16.54
C SER A 68 10.12 -14.75 -16.90
N GLU A 69 9.60 -14.98 -18.11
CA GLU A 69 8.36 -14.37 -18.60
C GLU A 69 7.15 -14.75 -17.74
N VAL A 70 6.98 -16.03 -17.41
CA VAL A 70 5.87 -16.47 -16.53
C VAL A 70 5.94 -15.78 -15.16
N LEU A 71 7.13 -15.59 -14.60
CA LEU A 71 7.28 -14.91 -13.32
C LEU A 71 7.04 -13.41 -13.43
N LYS A 72 7.50 -12.78 -14.51
CA LYS A 72 7.27 -11.35 -14.76
C LYS A 72 5.78 -11.06 -14.90
N LEU A 73 5.09 -11.80 -15.77
CA LEU A 73 3.65 -11.63 -15.97
C LEU A 73 2.87 -11.90 -14.68
N ARG A 74 3.32 -12.85 -13.86
CA ARG A 74 2.63 -13.19 -12.61
C ARG A 74 2.85 -12.17 -11.49
N TYR A 75 4.09 -11.75 -11.26
CA TYR A 75 4.46 -11.02 -10.04
C TYR A 75 4.79 -9.55 -10.27
N ILE A 76 5.15 -9.17 -11.49
CA ILE A 76 5.38 -7.77 -11.85
C ILE A 76 4.13 -7.18 -12.49
N ASP A 77 3.58 -7.86 -13.50
CA ASP A 77 2.46 -7.32 -14.28
C ASP A 77 1.07 -7.76 -13.73
N GLY A 78 1.05 -8.69 -12.78
CA GLY A 78 -0.16 -9.06 -12.02
C GLY A 78 -1.21 -9.90 -12.77
N TYR A 79 -0.84 -10.58 -13.85
CA TYR A 79 -1.77 -11.39 -14.63
C TYR A 79 -2.25 -12.65 -13.87
N LYS A 80 -3.51 -13.02 -14.12
CA LYS A 80 -4.07 -14.32 -13.71
C LYS A 80 -3.50 -15.43 -14.59
N TRP A 81 -3.53 -16.67 -14.09
CA TRP A 81 -2.97 -17.83 -14.80
C TRP A 81 -3.54 -18.02 -16.21
N ASP A 82 -4.84 -17.85 -16.38
CA ASP A 82 -5.49 -17.99 -17.69
C ASP A 82 -5.00 -16.91 -18.65
N GLY A 83 -4.88 -15.66 -18.19
CA GLY A 83 -4.33 -14.57 -19.00
C GLY A 83 -2.86 -14.76 -19.38
N ILE A 84 -2.06 -15.37 -18.50
CA ILE A 84 -0.66 -15.73 -18.82
C ILE A 84 -0.62 -16.84 -19.88
N ALA A 85 -1.51 -17.84 -19.75
CA ALA A 85 -1.64 -18.94 -20.70
C ALA A 85 -2.00 -18.41 -22.10
N ASP A 86 -2.98 -17.51 -22.18
CA ASP A 86 -3.38 -16.84 -23.41
C ASP A 86 -2.24 -15.98 -23.99
N GLN A 87 -1.58 -15.17 -23.16
CA GLN A 87 -0.52 -14.26 -23.61
C GLN A 87 0.73 -14.99 -24.11
N MET A 88 1.07 -16.13 -23.52
CA MET A 88 2.25 -16.92 -23.90
C MET A 88 1.94 -18.03 -24.91
N ASP A 89 0.68 -18.23 -25.29
CA ASP A 89 0.19 -19.30 -26.16
C ASP A 89 0.58 -20.72 -25.66
N TYR A 90 0.29 -20.98 -24.39
CA TYR A 90 0.49 -22.29 -23.76
C TYR A 90 -0.73 -22.72 -22.97
N SER A 91 -0.87 -24.02 -22.75
CA SER A 91 -1.84 -24.51 -21.77
C SER A 91 -1.50 -24.05 -20.36
N ILE A 92 -2.51 -23.82 -19.52
CA ILE A 92 -2.36 -23.50 -18.09
C ILE A 92 -1.45 -24.52 -17.38
N ARG A 93 -1.53 -25.80 -17.75
CA ARG A 93 -0.66 -26.85 -17.21
C ARG A 93 0.82 -26.61 -17.52
N GLN A 94 1.15 -26.16 -18.73
CA GLN A 94 2.52 -25.82 -19.11
C GLN A 94 2.99 -24.57 -18.37
N ILE A 95 2.14 -23.54 -18.24
CA ILE A 95 2.45 -22.34 -17.46
C ILE A 95 2.81 -22.69 -16.01
N HIS A 96 2.00 -23.49 -15.34
CA HIS A 96 2.31 -23.96 -13.98
C HIS A 96 3.62 -24.76 -13.92
N ASN A 97 3.94 -25.54 -14.96
CA ASN A 97 5.19 -26.27 -14.99
C ASN A 97 6.40 -25.31 -15.12
N PHE A 98 6.33 -24.35 -16.03
CA PHE A 98 7.35 -23.32 -16.20
C PHE A 98 7.54 -22.52 -14.91
N HIS A 99 6.45 -22.07 -14.28
CA HIS A 99 6.45 -21.38 -12.99
C HIS A 99 7.16 -22.19 -11.90
N ARG A 100 6.79 -23.45 -11.71
CA ARG A 100 7.39 -24.34 -10.70
C ARG A 100 8.87 -24.57 -10.93
N ILE A 101 9.31 -24.69 -12.18
CA ILE A 101 10.74 -24.85 -12.51
C ILE A 101 11.49 -23.54 -12.24
N ALA A 102 10.89 -22.41 -12.63
CA ALA A 102 11.45 -21.07 -12.40
C ALA A 102 11.69 -20.80 -10.90
N LEU A 103 10.68 -21.05 -10.05
CA LEU A 103 10.82 -20.85 -8.60
C LEU A 103 11.92 -21.71 -7.97
N ARG A 104 12.03 -22.99 -8.35
CA ARG A 104 13.12 -23.86 -7.87
C ARG A 104 14.50 -23.33 -8.28
N LYS A 105 14.62 -22.75 -9.48
CA LYS A 105 15.88 -22.13 -9.91
C LYS A 105 16.22 -20.90 -9.06
N ILE A 106 15.26 -20.02 -8.80
CA ILE A 106 15.45 -18.86 -7.92
C ILE A 106 15.85 -19.30 -6.51
N GLU A 107 15.16 -20.30 -5.96
CA GLU A 107 15.48 -20.84 -4.63
C GLU A 107 16.93 -21.36 -4.55
N ASN A 108 17.40 -22.05 -5.59
CA ASN A 108 18.78 -22.51 -5.66
C ASN A 108 19.79 -21.35 -5.74
N LEU A 109 19.48 -20.28 -6.47
CA LEU A 109 20.31 -19.07 -6.55
C LEU A 109 20.41 -18.37 -5.19
N GLU A 110 19.29 -18.26 -4.47
CA GLU A 110 19.23 -17.66 -3.13
C GLU A 110 19.90 -18.54 -2.06
N GLY A 111 19.72 -19.87 -2.15
CA GLY A 111 20.40 -20.83 -1.29
C GLY A 111 21.94 -20.77 -1.42
N PHE A 112 22.44 -20.46 -2.62
CA PHE A 112 23.86 -20.21 -2.87
C PHE A 112 24.37 -18.95 -2.15
N LYS A 113 23.60 -17.85 -2.19
CA LYS A 113 23.93 -16.59 -1.49
C LYS A 113 23.94 -16.75 0.03
N LYS A 114 23.02 -17.53 0.61
CA LYS A 114 22.99 -17.80 2.06
C LYS A 114 24.19 -18.62 2.54
N LYS A 115 24.64 -19.62 1.78
CA LYS A 115 25.86 -20.38 2.09
C LYS A 115 27.15 -19.55 1.94
N GLY A 116 27.20 -18.63 0.99
CA GLY A 116 28.36 -17.73 0.80
C GLY A 116 28.57 -16.72 1.94
N ARG A 117 27.48 -16.29 2.60
CA ARG A 117 27.52 -15.36 3.75
C ARG A 117 27.91 -16.00 5.09
N ALA A 118 27.82 -17.32 5.21
CA ALA A 118 28.14 -18.04 6.46
C ALA A 118 29.63 -18.37 6.62
N ASN A 119 30.47 -18.06 5.63
CA ASN A 119 31.90 -18.40 5.60
C ASN A 119 32.84 -17.19 5.78
N HIS A 120 32.37 -16.08 6.35
CA HIS A 120 33.21 -14.92 6.71
C HIS A 120 32.93 -14.50 8.15
#